data_AF-A0A133PVY7-F1
#
_entry.id   AF-A0A133PVY7-F1
#
_cell.length_a   1.000
_cell.length_b   1.000
_cell.length_c   1.000
_cell.angle_alpha   90.00
_cell.angle_beta   90.00
_cell.angle_gamma   90.00
#
_symmetry.space_group_name_H-M   'P 1'
#
loop_
_entity.id
_entity.type
_entity.pdbx_description
1 polymer ?
#
loop_
_entity_poly.entity_id
_entity_poly.type
_entity_poly.pdbx_seq_one_letter_code
_entity_poly.pdbx_strand_id
1 'polypeptide(L)'
;MDKKLLKTLTTLLLLATTLAAQAIDRKALSEYASSLKGQKKADLKTAVFNLIGNLKTLSYGSGYRKTWWGFYRTDRIGNTMECRNRYSDVKFYFTGDDGKSIAGMNIEHSFPKSWWGKTKNNAYQDLHHLYPSDAKANSSKSNYPMGIVTSGSSAPDGAEKVGMGPGPNGQLIKMFEPADQFKGDFSRTYMYMATAYQNLTWQGTQGLQELENNSWPTLRQWAYTIYTEWIKNDPVSDIEIERNNAVAEIQGNRNLFIDYPYLAEYIWGDSIDRPFDPYTSVTTASDDYRYGSQTPPAVTTPTFSVTSGSYIAPLTVEIKCATTGATIYYTTDGTEPTKASTPYNSPLTLNTTTTLKAIAVKGTDASRVATANYTLKNADDMYYFSKLTTAPTDGKRYLIVVNNGTLKAAKPVVEGTKGYGYLQVTDVQEKESKITLETDELAFTFEAAAGGFKIKDSKGRYYYQSGNYSTFTPTTDPTEADVWTVAKNADGTYSIKAADSGNTIQYSTKYKSFGNYSTTSAKNLFPMLYEETKSNGIATIEVETTGVNVNNATYTLQGVQMPQGKPLQPGIYIRNGRKIVVR
;
A
#
# COMPACT_ATOMS: atom_id res chain seq x y z
N MET A 1 50.05 55.15 -17.02
CA MET A 1 50.03 54.15 -18.12
C MET A 1 51.15 53.16 -17.81
N ASP A 2 50.99 51.84 -17.81
CA ASP A 2 49.87 51.03 -18.32
C ASP A 2 49.79 49.68 -17.59
N LYS A 3 48.57 49.23 -17.31
CA LYS A 3 48.23 47.87 -16.88
C LYS A 3 48.05 47.02 -18.15
N LYS A 4 49.00 46.16 -18.51
CA LYS A 4 48.77 44.99 -19.38
C LYS A 4 50.01 44.09 -19.43
N LEU A 5 49.76 42.78 -19.50
CA LEU A 5 50.69 41.65 -19.67
C LEU A 5 51.19 40.95 -18.39
N LEU A 6 50.27 40.20 -17.76
CA LEU A 6 50.62 38.95 -17.07
C LEU A 6 49.61 37.85 -17.43
N LYS A 7 49.88 37.16 -18.53
CA LYS A 7 49.39 35.85 -18.98
C LYS A 7 50.59 35.31 -19.77
N THR A 8 51.12 34.10 -19.62
CA THR A 8 50.54 32.79 -19.31
C THR A 8 51.75 31.85 -19.29
N LEU A 9 51.95 31.05 -18.25
CA LEU A 9 52.59 29.73 -18.36
C LEU A 9 52.46 29.02 -17.00
N THR A 10 51.38 28.26 -16.83
CA THR A 10 51.35 27.17 -15.85
C THR A 10 50.90 25.93 -16.60
N THR A 11 51.87 25.04 -16.75
CA THR A 11 51.80 23.72 -17.36
C THR A 11 50.66 22.93 -16.75
N LEU A 12 49.61 22.69 -17.54
CA LEU A 12 48.50 21.82 -17.18
C LEU A 12 48.98 20.37 -17.32
N LEU A 13 49.53 19.80 -16.25
CA LEU A 13 49.70 18.35 -16.14
C LEU A 13 48.30 17.76 -15.90
N LEU A 14 47.56 17.52 -16.98
CA LEU A 14 46.28 16.83 -16.95
C LEU A 14 46.55 15.34 -16.70
N LEU A 15 46.83 14.98 -15.45
CA LEU A 15 46.76 13.59 -15.02
C LEU A 15 45.27 13.20 -15.07
N ALA A 16 44.87 12.54 -16.15
CA ALA A 16 43.62 11.80 -16.23
C ALA A 16 43.69 10.64 -15.24
N THR A 17 43.49 10.95 -13.95
CA THR A 17 43.18 9.94 -12.95
C THR A 17 41.69 9.70 -13.03
N THR A 18 41.32 8.46 -13.37
CA THR A 18 39.99 7.94 -13.13
C THR A 18 39.73 8.01 -11.63
N LEU A 19 39.13 9.10 -11.16
CA LEU A 19 38.61 9.18 -9.81
C LEU A 19 37.48 8.15 -9.72
N ALA A 20 37.78 6.98 -9.16
CA ALA A 20 36.75 6.23 -8.45
C ALA A 20 36.15 7.19 -7.43
N ALA A 21 34.82 7.32 -7.42
CA ALA A 21 34.15 8.22 -6.49
C ALA A 21 34.58 7.85 -5.08
N GLN A 22 35.14 8.80 -4.32
CA GLN A 22 35.66 8.46 -2.99
C GLN A 22 34.49 8.09 -2.08
N ALA A 23 34.62 6.96 -1.40
CA ALA A 23 33.61 6.51 -0.46
C ALA A 23 33.50 7.51 0.69
N ILE A 24 32.27 7.93 1.02
CA ILE A 24 32.02 8.81 2.15
C ILE A 24 32.44 8.11 3.45
N ASP A 25 33.11 8.82 4.35
CA ASP A 25 33.36 8.34 5.70
C ASP A 25 32.14 8.54 6.60
N ARG A 26 32.08 7.80 7.70
CA ARG A 26 30.93 7.79 8.61
C ARG A 26 30.72 9.13 9.27
N LYS A 27 31.79 9.85 9.63
CA LYS A 27 31.66 11.17 10.25
C LYS A 27 30.96 12.13 9.30
N ALA A 28 31.41 12.22 8.06
CA ALA A 28 30.80 13.06 7.02
C ALA A 28 29.36 12.64 6.72
N LEU A 29 29.09 11.33 6.64
CA LEU A 29 27.73 10.81 6.40
C LEU A 29 26.78 11.10 7.56
N SER A 30 27.22 10.93 8.81
CA SER A 30 26.42 11.23 10.00
C SER A 30 26.19 12.73 10.17
N GLU A 31 27.17 13.57 9.82
CA GLU A 31 27.04 15.03 9.78
C GLU A 31 26.01 15.45 8.73
N TYR A 32 26.09 14.90 7.51
CA TYR A 32 25.10 15.11 6.45
C TYR A 32 23.69 14.72 6.90
N ALA A 33 23.54 13.58 7.57
CA ALA A 33 22.26 13.06 8.04
C ALA A 33 21.85 13.55 9.45
N SER A 34 22.56 14.51 10.04
CA SER A 34 22.42 14.88 11.46
C SER A 34 21.00 15.33 11.85
N SER A 35 20.27 15.95 10.92
CA SER A 35 18.87 16.38 11.11
C SER A 35 17.88 15.22 11.30
N LEU A 36 18.26 13.99 10.96
CA LEU A 36 17.42 12.80 11.11
C LEU A 36 17.41 12.26 12.55
N LYS A 37 18.34 12.72 13.41
CA LYS A 37 18.48 12.21 14.78
C LYS A 37 17.19 12.42 15.58
N GLY A 38 16.71 11.35 16.20
CA GLY A 38 15.51 11.35 17.04
C GLY A 38 14.20 11.24 16.26
N GLN A 39 14.21 11.41 14.94
CA GLN A 39 13.02 11.36 14.11
C GLN A 39 12.50 9.92 13.98
N LYS A 40 11.19 9.78 13.76
CA LYS A 40 10.48 8.50 13.67
C LYS A 40 9.41 8.54 12.57
N LYS A 41 9.02 7.39 12.02
CA LYS A 41 7.83 7.23 11.15
C LYS A 41 7.75 8.30 10.04
N ALA A 42 6.63 9.02 10.00
CA ALA A 42 6.32 10.09 9.05
C ALA A 42 7.28 11.30 9.18
N ASP A 43 7.70 11.64 10.40
CA ASP A 43 8.62 12.74 10.65
C ASP A 43 10.01 12.41 10.10
N LEU A 44 10.47 11.16 10.29
CA LEU A 44 11.72 10.68 9.70
C LEU A 44 11.67 10.70 8.17
N LYS A 45 10.59 10.21 7.55
CA LYS A 45 10.42 10.26 6.10
C LYS A 45 10.48 11.70 5.56
N THR A 46 9.79 12.62 6.24
CA THR A 46 9.78 14.05 5.87
C THR A 46 11.16 14.70 6.05
N ALA A 47 11.89 14.36 7.12
CA ALA A 47 13.25 14.83 7.33
C ALA A 47 14.20 14.33 6.23
N VAL A 48 14.06 13.06 5.80
CA VAL A 48 14.81 12.49 4.67
C VAL A 48 14.46 13.20 3.36
N PHE A 49 13.17 13.46 3.09
CA PHE A 49 12.74 14.24 1.93
C PHE A 49 13.42 15.62 1.86
N ASN A 50 13.42 16.36 2.97
CA ASN A 50 14.03 17.69 3.05
C ASN A 50 15.55 17.64 2.78
N LEU A 51 16.23 16.58 3.23
CA LEU A 51 17.66 16.40 3.01
C LEU A 51 18.00 16.07 1.55
N ILE A 52 17.19 15.21 0.92
CA ILE A 52 17.39 14.76 -0.47
C ILE A 52 17.03 15.85 -1.49
N GLY A 53 16.03 16.69 -1.19
CA GLY A 53 15.41 17.61 -2.14
C GLY A 53 16.32 18.67 -2.78
N ASN A 54 17.53 18.89 -2.25
CA ASN A 54 18.50 19.84 -2.78
C ASN A 54 19.49 19.18 -3.76
N LEU A 55 19.01 18.80 -4.96
CA LEU A 55 19.83 18.15 -5.99
C LEU A 55 20.11 19.04 -7.21
N LYS A 56 21.25 18.79 -7.83
CA LYS A 56 21.63 19.28 -9.16
C LYS A 56 21.31 18.21 -10.18
N THR A 57 20.65 18.56 -11.28
CA THR A 57 20.33 17.61 -12.35
C THR A 57 21.24 17.77 -13.55
N LEU A 58 21.48 16.66 -14.26
CA LEU A 58 22.03 16.68 -15.60
C LEU A 58 20.91 16.94 -16.61
N SER A 59 21.26 17.56 -17.74
CA SER A 59 20.34 17.61 -18.87
C SER A 59 20.06 16.19 -19.40
N TYR A 60 18.81 15.94 -19.79
CA TYR A 60 18.39 14.61 -20.22
C TYR A 60 18.95 14.24 -21.60
N GLY A 61 19.41 13.00 -21.78
CA GLY A 61 19.80 12.44 -23.10
C GLY A 61 21.30 12.27 -23.31
N SER A 62 21.73 12.29 -24.58
CA SER A 62 23.13 12.04 -25.00
C SER A 62 23.94 13.33 -25.18
N GLY A 63 25.19 13.28 -24.75
CA GLY A 63 26.19 14.34 -24.83
C GLY A 63 26.95 14.55 -23.52
N TYR A 64 28.04 15.31 -23.58
CA TYR A 64 28.87 15.63 -22.43
C TYR A 64 28.04 16.30 -21.32
N ARG A 65 28.19 15.81 -20.07
CA ARG A 65 27.41 16.22 -18.89
C ARG A 65 25.88 16.13 -19.05
N LYS A 66 25.40 15.13 -19.82
CA LYS A 66 24.00 14.71 -19.86
C LYS A 66 23.82 13.31 -19.27
N THR A 67 22.61 12.77 -19.27
CA THR A 67 22.31 11.45 -18.66
C THR A 67 23.28 10.34 -19.07
N TRP A 68 23.60 10.18 -20.36
CA TRP A 68 24.52 9.13 -20.82
C TRP A 68 25.97 9.34 -20.34
N TRP A 69 26.40 10.59 -20.18
CA TRP A 69 27.65 10.90 -19.50
C TRP A 69 27.59 10.51 -18.01
N GLY A 70 26.44 10.77 -17.36
CA GLY A 70 26.17 10.30 -16.01
C GLY A 70 26.33 8.78 -15.90
N PHE A 71 25.67 8.01 -16.78
CA PHE A 71 25.78 6.55 -16.82
C PHE A 71 27.21 6.05 -17.04
N TYR A 72 28.03 6.73 -17.85
CA TYR A 72 29.44 6.39 -17.96
C TYR A 72 30.17 6.49 -16.61
N ARG A 73 29.80 7.47 -15.77
CA ARG A 73 30.39 7.67 -14.44
C ARG A 73 29.80 6.75 -13.37
N THR A 74 28.53 6.38 -13.48
CA THR A 74 27.79 5.69 -12.41
C THR A 74 27.55 4.20 -12.67
N ASP A 75 27.58 3.78 -13.93
CA ASP A 75 27.14 2.45 -14.36
C ASP A 75 28.18 1.72 -15.23
N ARG A 76 29.41 2.23 -15.31
CA ARG A 76 30.54 1.52 -15.94
C ARG A 76 31.16 0.51 -14.95
N ILE A 77 31.45 -0.70 -15.40
CA ILE A 77 31.99 -1.76 -14.55
C ILE A 77 33.51 -1.58 -14.38
N GLY A 78 33.92 -1.11 -13.20
CA GLY A 78 35.32 -0.91 -12.85
C GLY A 78 36.08 -0.05 -13.87
N ASN A 79 37.21 -0.58 -14.34
CA ASN A 79 38.04 0.06 -15.38
C ASN A 79 37.70 -0.41 -16.80
N THR A 80 36.65 -1.22 -16.97
CA THR A 80 36.21 -1.69 -18.30
C THR A 80 35.34 -0.64 -19.00
N MET A 81 34.95 -0.90 -20.26
CA MET A 81 33.91 -0.14 -20.95
C MET A 81 32.52 -0.79 -20.83
N GLU A 82 32.41 -1.92 -20.12
CA GLU A 82 31.13 -2.62 -19.97
C GLU A 82 30.16 -1.75 -19.15
N CYS A 83 28.95 -1.59 -19.67
CA CYS A 83 27.84 -0.92 -19.01
C CYS A 83 27.06 -1.95 -18.19
N ARG A 84 26.82 -1.61 -16.93
CA ARG A 84 26.04 -2.42 -16.00
C ARG A 84 24.57 -2.36 -16.39
N ASN A 85 24.10 -3.41 -17.03
CA ASN A 85 22.70 -3.64 -17.32
C ASN A 85 22.04 -4.39 -16.15
N ARG A 86 21.00 -3.80 -15.54
CA ARG A 86 20.27 -4.40 -14.40
C ARG A 86 19.00 -5.15 -14.81
N TYR A 87 18.65 -5.07 -16.09
CA TYR A 87 17.40 -5.61 -16.62
C TYR A 87 17.62 -6.93 -17.37
N SER A 88 18.80 -7.17 -17.93
CA SER A 88 19.11 -8.46 -18.54
C SER A 88 20.59 -8.78 -18.49
N ASP A 89 20.93 -10.03 -18.80
CA ASP A 89 22.32 -10.52 -18.90
C ASP A 89 23.01 -10.08 -20.21
N VAL A 90 22.31 -9.31 -21.06
CA VAL A 90 22.88 -8.79 -22.31
C VAL A 90 23.89 -7.69 -22.00
N LYS A 91 25.10 -7.85 -22.54
CA LYS A 91 26.23 -6.93 -22.34
C LYS A 91 26.24 -5.79 -23.34
N PHE A 92 26.52 -4.60 -22.84
CA PHE A 92 26.62 -3.36 -23.61
C PHE A 92 27.89 -2.61 -23.22
N TYR A 93 28.42 -1.78 -24.12
CA TYR A 93 29.70 -1.11 -23.90
C TYR A 93 29.61 0.38 -24.23
N PHE A 94 30.16 1.20 -23.34
CA PHE A 94 30.45 2.60 -23.63
C PHE A 94 31.59 2.70 -24.65
N THR A 95 31.59 3.77 -25.45
CA THR A 95 32.69 4.07 -26.37
C THR A 95 33.68 5.10 -25.82
N GLY A 96 33.36 5.71 -24.68
CA GLY A 96 34.14 6.77 -24.04
C GLY A 96 33.31 7.61 -23.08
N ASP A 97 33.91 8.65 -22.53
CA ASP A 97 33.32 9.57 -21.55
C ASP A 97 32.68 10.81 -22.20
N ASP A 98 32.43 10.79 -23.50
CA ASP A 98 31.82 11.90 -24.25
C ASP A 98 30.30 11.98 -24.12
N GLY A 99 29.69 11.02 -23.40
CA GLY A 99 28.26 10.93 -23.15
C GLY A 99 27.45 10.44 -24.35
N LYS A 100 28.07 9.73 -25.30
CA LYS A 100 27.33 9.04 -26.37
C LYS A 100 26.43 7.95 -25.79
N SER A 101 25.24 7.81 -26.38
CA SER A 101 24.34 6.70 -26.08
C SER A 101 24.91 5.38 -26.59
N ILE A 102 24.67 4.31 -25.84
CA ILE A 102 24.99 2.96 -26.29
C ILE A 102 23.87 2.45 -27.21
N ALA A 103 24.24 1.91 -28.37
CA ALA A 103 23.27 1.35 -29.32
C ALA A 103 22.51 0.17 -28.68
N GLY A 104 21.19 0.13 -28.87
CA GLY A 104 20.32 -0.90 -28.29
C GLY A 104 19.91 -0.66 -26.83
N MET A 105 20.41 0.41 -26.19
CA MET A 105 20.01 0.78 -24.83
C MET A 105 19.16 2.05 -24.79
N ASN A 106 18.34 2.14 -23.74
CA ASN A 106 17.50 3.27 -23.38
C ASN A 106 17.94 3.85 -22.02
N ILE A 107 17.62 5.12 -21.81
CA ILE A 107 17.56 5.71 -20.47
C ILE A 107 16.24 5.23 -19.86
N GLU A 108 16.31 4.34 -18.88
CA GLU A 108 15.12 3.78 -18.25
C GLU A 108 14.75 4.54 -16.97
N HIS A 109 13.48 4.95 -16.93
CA HIS A 109 12.85 5.49 -15.73
C HIS A 109 12.36 4.31 -14.88
N SER A 110 13.24 3.74 -14.04
CA SER A 110 12.90 2.59 -13.18
C SER A 110 11.56 2.80 -12.46
N PHE A 111 11.43 3.89 -11.73
CA PHE A 111 10.18 4.48 -11.30
C PHE A 111 9.49 5.18 -12.50
N PRO A 112 8.37 4.66 -13.04
CA PRO A 112 7.88 5.09 -14.35
C PRO A 112 7.41 6.54 -14.40
N LYS A 113 7.89 7.30 -15.39
CA LYS A 113 7.52 8.72 -15.62
C LYS A 113 6.00 8.98 -15.72
N SER A 114 5.25 7.97 -16.17
CA SER A 114 3.78 8.06 -16.24
C SER A 114 3.11 8.21 -14.88
N TRP A 115 3.77 7.80 -13.80
CA TRP A 115 3.20 7.77 -12.45
C TRP A 115 3.11 9.16 -11.80
N TRP A 116 3.79 10.17 -12.33
CA TRP A 116 3.66 11.57 -11.90
C TRP A 116 3.23 12.51 -13.04
N GLY A 117 2.55 11.95 -14.04
CA GLY A 117 1.96 12.73 -15.12
C GLY A 117 2.91 13.17 -16.23
N LYS A 118 4.06 12.52 -16.36
CA LYS A 118 5.02 12.74 -17.45
C LYS A 118 5.64 14.15 -17.48
N THR A 119 5.55 14.89 -16.38
CA THR A 119 6.25 16.17 -16.21
C THR A 119 7.76 15.96 -16.22
N LYS A 120 8.51 16.89 -16.84
CA LYS A 120 9.98 16.88 -16.89
C LYS A 120 10.57 17.71 -15.73
N ASN A 121 10.28 17.30 -14.50
CA ASN A 121 10.80 17.88 -13.25
C ASN A 121 12.12 17.19 -12.84
N ASN A 122 12.64 17.46 -11.64
CA ASN A 122 13.87 16.83 -11.15
C ASN A 122 13.79 15.28 -11.14
N ALA A 123 12.63 14.70 -10.81
CA ALA A 123 12.40 13.25 -10.87
C ALA A 123 12.69 12.67 -12.26
N TYR A 124 12.43 13.42 -13.34
CA TYR A 124 12.71 12.99 -14.70
C TYR A 124 14.22 12.85 -15.02
N GLN A 125 15.09 13.50 -14.25
CA GLN A 125 16.52 13.62 -14.51
C GLN A 125 17.40 13.04 -13.40
N ASP A 126 16.79 12.43 -12.38
CA ASP A 126 17.48 11.96 -11.19
C ASP A 126 18.19 10.62 -11.43
N LEU A 127 19.52 10.66 -11.43
CA LEU A 127 20.37 9.50 -11.62
C LEU A 127 20.22 8.44 -10.53
N HIS A 128 19.65 8.75 -9.36
CA HIS A 128 19.39 7.72 -8.34
C HIS A 128 18.36 6.68 -8.80
N HIS A 129 17.50 7.02 -9.77
CA HIS A 129 16.52 6.08 -10.31
C HIS A 129 16.68 5.81 -11.82
N LEU A 130 17.32 6.72 -12.56
CA LEU A 130 17.62 6.46 -13.96
C LEU A 130 18.68 5.38 -14.08
N TYR A 131 18.41 4.35 -14.89
CA TYR A 131 19.36 3.29 -15.21
C TYR A 131 19.51 3.12 -16.72
N PRO A 132 20.69 2.72 -17.22
CA PRO A 132 20.80 2.20 -18.57
C PRO A 132 20.09 0.83 -18.62
N SER A 133 19.23 0.64 -19.60
CA SER A 133 18.50 -0.63 -19.84
C SER A 133 18.59 -0.98 -21.31
N ASP A 134 18.68 -2.25 -21.66
CA ASP A 134 18.44 -2.65 -23.04
C ASP A 134 17.00 -2.33 -23.45
N ALA A 135 16.80 -2.08 -24.75
CA ALA A 135 15.53 -1.57 -25.26
C ALA A 135 14.38 -2.57 -25.14
N LYS A 136 14.67 -3.87 -25.16
CA LYS A 136 13.66 -4.94 -25.11
C LYS A 136 13.13 -5.12 -23.69
N ALA A 137 14.01 -5.11 -22.69
CA ALA A 137 13.65 -5.14 -21.29
C ALA A 137 12.86 -3.90 -20.86
N ASN A 138 13.32 -2.70 -21.22
CA ASN A 138 12.57 -1.47 -21.00
C ASN A 138 11.14 -1.57 -21.58
N SER A 139 11.02 -1.95 -22.84
CA SER A 139 9.71 -2.10 -23.50
C SER A 139 8.81 -3.10 -22.79
N SER A 140 9.38 -4.20 -22.28
CA SER A 140 8.65 -5.27 -21.59
C SER A 140 8.19 -4.84 -20.19
N LYS A 141 9.06 -4.18 -19.42
CA LYS A 141 8.76 -3.63 -18.09
C LYS A 141 7.62 -2.62 -18.13
N SER A 142 7.57 -1.79 -19.18
CA SER A 142 6.51 -0.80 -19.36
C SER A 142 6.38 0.12 -18.11
N ASN A 143 5.15 0.45 -17.71
CA ASN A 143 4.87 1.19 -16.48
C ASN A 143 4.27 0.32 -15.37
N TYR A 144 4.52 -0.99 -15.40
CA TYR A 144 3.96 -1.92 -14.43
C TYR A 144 4.53 -1.69 -13.02
N PRO A 145 3.72 -1.89 -11.98
CA PRO A 145 4.21 -1.96 -10.61
C PRO A 145 5.22 -3.09 -10.43
N MET A 146 6.13 -2.91 -9.47
CA MET A 146 7.08 -3.90 -9.03
C MET A 146 6.44 -4.86 -8.01
N GLY A 147 6.63 -6.16 -8.20
CA GLY A 147 6.03 -7.18 -7.33
C GLY A 147 6.47 -8.61 -7.68
N ILE A 148 5.88 -9.61 -7.01
CA ILE A 148 6.17 -11.03 -7.24
C ILE A 148 5.29 -11.59 -8.36
N VAL A 149 5.88 -11.97 -9.49
CA VAL A 149 5.18 -12.58 -10.61
C VAL A 149 4.91 -14.06 -10.31
N THR A 150 3.63 -14.44 -10.31
CA THR A 150 3.15 -15.79 -10.00
C THR A 150 2.65 -16.56 -11.21
N SER A 151 2.32 -15.89 -12.32
CA SER A 151 1.85 -16.53 -13.56
C SER A 151 2.07 -15.67 -14.81
N GLY A 152 2.08 -16.30 -15.98
CA GLY A 152 2.12 -15.60 -17.28
C GLY A 152 3.40 -14.80 -17.52
N SER A 153 4.55 -15.28 -17.03
CA SER A 153 5.81 -14.56 -17.15
C SER A 153 6.33 -14.52 -18.59
N SER A 154 6.61 -13.33 -19.07
CA SER A 154 7.46 -13.08 -20.23
C SER A 154 8.72 -12.37 -19.74
N ALA A 155 9.87 -13.04 -19.82
CA ALA A 155 11.18 -12.45 -19.62
C ALA A 155 11.85 -12.30 -21.00
N PRO A 156 12.40 -11.13 -21.35
CA PRO A 156 13.17 -10.98 -22.58
C PRO A 156 14.32 -11.97 -22.65
N ASP A 157 15.13 -12.06 -21.59
CA ASP A 157 16.44 -12.71 -21.60
C ASP A 157 16.87 -13.28 -20.21
N GLY A 158 15.90 -13.64 -19.35
CA GLY A 158 16.08 -14.77 -18.40
C GLY A 158 15.90 -14.53 -16.88
N ALA A 159 16.24 -13.38 -16.32
CA ALA A 159 16.27 -13.21 -14.85
C ALA A 159 15.14 -12.36 -14.26
N GLU A 160 14.72 -11.31 -14.97
CA GLU A 160 13.54 -10.51 -14.64
C GLU A 160 12.25 -11.18 -15.14
N LYS A 161 11.10 -10.78 -14.59
CA LYS A 161 9.80 -11.31 -15.03
C LYS A 161 8.81 -10.18 -15.23
N VAL A 162 7.98 -10.31 -16.26
CA VAL A 162 6.76 -9.49 -16.41
C VAL A 162 5.57 -10.42 -16.54
N GLY A 163 4.62 -10.31 -15.64
CA GLY A 163 3.48 -11.23 -15.58
C GLY A 163 2.44 -10.81 -14.55
N MET A 164 1.59 -11.74 -14.14
CA MET A 164 0.54 -11.49 -13.15
C MET A 164 0.98 -11.89 -11.75
N GLY A 165 0.64 -11.09 -10.75
CA GLY A 165 0.85 -11.42 -9.34
C GLY A 165 -0.10 -10.68 -8.41
N PRO A 166 -0.05 -10.97 -7.10
CA PRO A 166 -0.96 -10.39 -6.12
C PRO A 166 -0.58 -8.93 -5.81
N GLY A 167 -1.49 -8.02 -6.14
CA GLY A 167 -1.42 -6.60 -5.80
C GLY A 167 -2.27 -6.25 -4.57
N PRO A 168 -2.77 -5.00 -4.49
CA PRO A 168 -3.64 -4.55 -3.39
C PRO A 168 -4.80 -5.53 -3.13
N ASN A 169 -5.03 -5.88 -1.87
CA ASN A 169 -6.11 -6.79 -1.44
C ASN A 169 -6.11 -8.17 -2.12
N GLY A 170 -4.94 -8.62 -2.61
CA GLY A 170 -4.80 -9.91 -3.30
C GLY A 170 -5.31 -9.93 -4.74
N GLN A 171 -5.68 -8.77 -5.31
CA GLN A 171 -6.09 -8.69 -6.71
C GLN A 171 -4.92 -9.04 -7.63
N LEU A 172 -5.14 -9.90 -8.62
CA LEU A 172 -4.13 -10.16 -9.65
C LEU A 172 -3.95 -8.94 -10.55
N ILE A 173 -2.73 -8.40 -10.57
CA ILE A 173 -2.32 -7.27 -11.39
C ILE A 173 -1.10 -7.63 -12.22
N LYS A 174 -0.91 -6.95 -13.35
CA LYS A 174 0.28 -7.10 -14.17
C LYS A 174 1.43 -6.31 -13.54
N MET A 175 2.58 -6.97 -13.36
CA MET A 175 3.71 -6.46 -12.60
C MET A 175 5.06 -6.86 -13.22
N PHE A 176 6.10 -6.14 -12.81
CA PHE A 176 7.50 -6.39 -13.08
C PHE A 176 8.18 -6.97 -11.82
N GLU A 177 8.93 -8.04 -11.95
CA GLU A 177 9.78 -8.61 -10.89
C GLU A 177 11.24 -8.48 -11.34
N PRO A 178 12.09 -7.70 -10.65
CA PRO A 178 13.52 -7.67 -10.92
C PRO A 178 14.15 -9.05 -10.71
N ALA A 179 15.31 -9.25 -11.34
CA ALA A 179 16.18 -10.39 -11.02
C ALA A 179 16.54 -10.39 -9.52
N ASP A 180 16.70 -11.58 -8.94
CA ASP A 180 16.88 -11.74 -7.48
C ASP A 180 18.04 -10.90 -6.91
N GLN A 181 19.15 -10.81 -7.66
CA GLN A 181 20.35 -10.04 -7.30
C GLN A 181 20.20 -8.51 -7.37
N PHE A 182 19.05 -8.00 -7.80
CA PHE A 182 18.76 -6.56 -7.90
C PHE A 182 17.47 -6.17 -7.17
N LYS A 183 16.80 -7.11 -6.48
CA LYS A 183 15.52 -6.83 -5.80
C LYS A 183 15.68 -5.76 -4.73
N GLY A 184 16.79 -5.77 -4.00
CA GLY A 184 17.18 -4.76 -3.04
C GLY A 184 17.50 -3.43 -3.70
N ASP A 185 18.30 -3.42 -4.78
CA ASP A 185 18.66 -2.22 -5.55
C ASP A 185 17.42 -1.44 -5.97
N PHE A 186 16.48 -2.13 -6.65
CA PHE A 186 15.26 -1.51 -7.12
C PHE A 186 14.35 -1.08 -5.96
N SER A 187 14.29 -1.85 -4.87
CA SER A 187 13.50 -1.50 -3.69
C SER A 187 13.99 -0.21 -3.03
N ARG A 188 15.31 -0.07 -2.82
CA ARG A 188 15.92 1.16 -2.28
C ARG A 188 15.70 2.35 -3.21
N THR A 189 15.74 2.13 -4.52
CA THR A 189 15.44 3.14 -5.54
C THR A 189 13.97 3.58 -5.53
N TYR A 190 13.03 2.65 -5.40
CA TYR A 190 11.60 2.97 -5.32
C TYR A 190 11.25 3.69 -4.01
N MET A 191 11.82 3.25 -2.89
CA MET A 191 11.69 3.93 -1.58
C MET A 191 12.31 5.33 -1.59
N TYR A 192 13.46 5.50 -2.27
CA TYR A 192 14.05 6.80 -2.54
C TYR A 192 13.07 7.68 -3.32
N MET A 193 12.52 7.22 -4.43
CA MET A 193 11.60 8.03 -5.26
C MET A 193 10.32 8.42 -4.51
N ALA A 194 9.72 7.48 -3.76
CA ALA A 194 8.54 7.75 -2.93
C ALA A 194 8.82 8.73 -1.77
N THR A 195 10.08 8.91 -1.39
CA THR A 195 10.50 9.85 -0.34
C THR A 195 10.92 11.18 -0.92
N ALA A 196 11.91 11.18 -1.83
CA ALA A 196 12.49 12.35 -2.47
C ALA A 196 11.47 13.22 -3.21
N TYR A 197 10.40 12.61 -3.71
CA TYR A 197 9.37 13.25 -4.50
C TYR A 197 7.97 13.11 -3.88
N GLN A 198 7.87 12.98 -2.55
CA GLN A 198 6.60 12.83 -1.83
C GLN A 198 5.61 14.00 -2.02
N ASN A 199 6.08 15.12 -2.56
CA ASN A 199 5.28 16.31 -2.88
C ASN A 199 4.66 16.27 -4.29
N LEU A 200 4.99 15.27 -5.11
CA LEU A 200 4.33 15.08 -6.41
C LEU A 200 2.95 14.45 -6.22
N THR A 201 2.05 14.79 -7.14
CA THR A 201 0.77 14.08 -7.27
C THR A 201 1.00 12.80 -8.08
N TRP A 202 0.89 11.66 -7.42
CA TRP A 202 0.90 10.35 -8.04
C TRP A 202 -0.40 10.09 -8.80
N GLN A 203 -0.29 9.48 -9.96
CA GLN A 203 -1.40 9.24 -10.88
C GLN A 203 -1.15 8.05 -11.80
N GLY A 204 -2.15 7.71 -12.60
CA GLY A 204 -2.10 6.56 -13.51
C GLY A 204 -2.47 5.26 -12.83
N THR A 205 -3.18 4.39 -13.54
CA THR A 205 -3.77 3.15 -12.99
C THR A 205 -2.72 2.23 -12.38
N GLN A 206 -1.53 2.16 -12.97
CA GLN A 206 -0.42 1.33 -12.52
C GLN A 206 0.29 1.94 -11.31
N GLY A 207 0.62 3.23 -11.34
CA GLY A 207 1.30 3.90 -10.23
C GLY A 207 0.43 3.92 -8.96
N LEU A 208 -0.87 4.15 -9.10
CA LEU A 208 -1.81 4.14 -7.97
C LEU A 208 -2.06 2.74 -7.37
N GLN A 209 -1.55 1.67 -7.99
CA GLN A 209 -1.52 0.35 -7.36
C GLN A 209 -0.47 0.28 -6.26
N GLU A 210 0.62 1.05 -6.32
CA GLU A 210 1.65 1.11 -5.28
C GLU A 210 1.61 2.38 -4.44
N LEU A 211 1.05 3.46 -4.97
CA LEU A 211 1.19 4.80 -4.39
C LEU A 211 -0.13 5.37 -3.89
N GLU A 212 -0.01 6.19 -2.86
CA GLU A 212 -1.04 7.04 -2.29
C GLU A 212 -0.60 8.49 -2.32
N ASN A 213 -1.54 9.41 -2.57
CA ASN A 213 -1.31 10.86 -2.54
C ASN A 213 -1.30 11.39 -1.11
N ASN A 214 -0.32 10.93 -0.33
CA ASN A 214 0.00 11.39 1.01
C ASN A 214 1.53 11.41 1.20
N SER A 215 2.00 12.19 2.17
CA SER A 215 3.43 12.29 2.48
C SER A 215 3.95 11.07 3.25
N TRP A 216 3.07 10.35 3.96
CA TRP A 216 3.35 9.06 4.56
C TRP A 216 2.04 8.24 4.63
N PRO A 217 2.07 6.92 4.33
CA PRO A 217 3.24 6.13 3.98
C PRO A 217 3.74 6.34 2.53
N THR A 218 3.00 7.05 1.68
CA THR A 218 3.21 7.23 0.23
C THR A 218 3.17 5.92 -0.55
N LEU A 219 3.99 4.94 -0.19
CA LEU A 219 3.86 3.57 -0.65
C LEU A 219 2.72 2.90 0.11
N ARG A 220 1.88 2.14 -0.61
CA ARG A 220 0.87 1.28 -0.02
C ARG A 220 1.54 0.13 0.72
N GLN A 221 0.85 -0.38 1.72
CA GLN A 221 1.38 -1.42 2.62
C GLN A 221 1.91 -2.65 1.90
N TRP A 222 1.17 -3.18 0.93
CA TRP A 222 1.62 -4.35 0.19
C TRP A 222 2.96 -4.10 -0.53
N ALA A 223 3.16 -2.90 -1.08
CA ALA A 223 4.36 -2.53 -1.83
C ALA A 223 5.57 -2.36 -0.90
N TYR A 224 5.46 -1.53 0.14
CA TYR A 224 6.58 -1.34 1.06
C TYR A 224 6.94 -2.63 1.82
N THR A 225 5.98 -3.54 2.04
CA THR A 225 6.25 -4.83 2.69
C THR A 225 7.10 -5.74 1.80
N ILE A 226 6.82 -5.79 0.50
CA ILE A 226 7.66 -6.53 -0.46
C ILE A 226 9.04 -5.88 -0.54
N TYR A 227 9.12 -4.55 -0.58
CA TYR A 227 10.38 -3.84 -0.74
C TYR A 227 11.28 -3.98 0.48
N THR A 228 10.74 -3.90 1.71
CA THR A 228 11.54 -4.15 2.92
C THR A 228 12.02 -5.60 2.99
N GLU A 229 11.19 -6.56 2.57
CA GLU A 229 11.59 -7.96 2.50
C GLU A 229 12.70 -8.19 1.45
N TRP A 230 12.61 -7.55 0.29
CA TRP A 230 13.65 -7.62 -0.73
C TRP A 230 14.95 -6.97 -0.28
N ILE A 231 14.90 -5.82 0.40
CA ILE A 231 16.09 -5.18 0.99
C ILE A 231 16.78 -6.08 2.03
N LYS A 232 16.00 -6.87 2.79
CA LYS A 232 16.55 -7.82 3.76
C LYS A 232 17.26 -9.00 3.10
N ASN A 233 16.75 -9.46 1.96
CA ASN A 233 17.27 -10.63 1.24
C ASN A 233 18.36 -10.27 0.20
N ASP A 234 18.38 -9.04 -0.27
CA ASP A 234 19.38 -8.47 -1.17
C ASP A 234 20.01 -7.21 -0.52
N PRO A 235 21.01 -7.40 0.36
CA PRO A 235 21.65 -6.31 1.10
C PRO A 235 22.42 -5.39 0.15
N VAL A 236 22.83 -4.22 0.66
CA VAL A 236 23.50 -3.22 -0.18
C VAL A 236 24.82 -3.78 -0.73
N SER A 237 25.00 -3.75 -2.04
CA SER A 237 26.24 -4.23 -2.67
C SER A 237 27.30 -3.12 -2.78
N ASP A 238 28.57 -3.49 -2.90
CA ASP A 238 29.65 -2.53 -3.21
C ASP A 238 29.34 -1.72 -4.47
N ILE A 239 28.68 -2.35 -5.44
CA ILE A 239 28.23 -1.75 -6.68
C ILE A 239 27.24 -0.60 -6.43
N GLU A 240 26.32 -0.76 -5.50
CA GLU A 240 25.39 0.31 -5.11
C GLU A 240 26.08 1.42 -4.35
N ILE A 241 27.02 1.09 -3.47
CA ILE A 241 27.81 2.07 -2.71
C ILE A 241 28.61 2.95 -3.68
N GLU A 242 29.35 2.33 -4.59
CA GLU A 242 30.10 3.01 -5.65
C GLU A 242 29.19 3.92 -6.47
N ARG A 243 28.03 3.41 -6.89
CA ARG A 243 27.06 4.18 -7.68
C ARG A 243 26.49 5.35 -6.88
N ASN A 244 26.11 5.16 -5.63
CA ASN A 244 25.54 6.20 -4.78
C ASN A 244 26.57 7.33 -4.57
N ASN A 245 27.85 6.99 -4.35
CA ASN A 245 28.95 7.96 -4.27
C ASN A 245 29.12 8.73 -5.60
N ALA A 246 29.17 8.03 -6.73
CA ALA A 246 29.32 8.66 -8.04
C ALA A 246 28.14 9.58 -8.39
N VAL A 247 26.90 9.19 -8.06
CA VAL A 247 25.73 10.05 -8.24
C VAL A 247 25.81 11.27 -7.31
N ALA A 248 26.23 11.09 -6.05
CA ALA A 248 26.37 12.19 -5.10
C ALA A 248 27.40 13.24 -5.54
N GLU A 249 28.51 12.83 -6.16
CA GLU A 249 29.48 13.76 -6.75
C GLU A 249 28.88 14.61 -7.88
N ILE A 250 27.93 14.05 -8.64
CA ILE A 250 27.28 14.71 -9.76
C ILE A 250 26.13 15.60 -9.30
N GLN A 251 25.24 15.06 -8.46
CA GLN A 251 23.97 15.69 -8.10
C GLN A 251 24.02 16.43 -6.76
N GLY A 252 24.99 16.14 -5.90
CA GLY A 252 25.09 16.71 -4.55
C GLY A 252 24.14 16.12 -3.52
N ASN A 253 23.27 15.18 -3.91
CA ASN A 253 22.36 14.48 -3.01
C ASN A 253 22.64 12.97 -3.00
N ARG A 254 22.26 12.29 -1.92
CA ARG A 254 22.52 10.85 -1.72
C ARG A 254 21.22 10.05 -1.59
N ASN A 255 21.26 8.79 -1.98
CA ASN A 255 20.22 7.83 -1.62
C ASN A 255 20.51 7.26 -0.23
N LEU A 256 19.85 7.82 0.78
CA LEU A 256 20.04 7.41 2.17
C LEU A 256 19.60 5.97 2.48
N PHE A 257 18.79 5.35 1.62
CA PHE A 257 18.44 3.92 1.77
C PHE A 257 19.58 2.98 1.39
N ILE A 258 20.59 3.49 0.66
CA ILE A 258 21.85 2.80 0.39
C ILE A 258 22.86 3.14 1.50
N ASP A 259 22.93 4.41 1.92
CA ASP A 259 23.87 4.86 2.96
C ASP A 259 23.55 4.27 4.34
N TYR A 260 22.26 4.11 4.66
CA TYR A 260 21.76 3.52 5.90
C TYR A 260 20.83 2.34 5.54
N PRO A 261 21.37 1.11 5.39
CA PRO A 261 20.63 -0.04 4.85
C PRO A 261 19.34 -0.40 5.60
N TYR A 262 19.23 -0.03 6.88
CA TYR A 262 18.03 -0.29 7.70
C TYR A 262 17.06 0.89 7.77
N LEU A 263 17.35 2.02 7.12
CA LEU A 263 16.50 3.22 7.17
C LEU A 263 15.03 2.91 6.79
N ALA A 264 14.82 2.00 5.83
CA ALA A 264 13.50 1.55 5.43
C ALA A 264 12.67 0.97 6.61
N GLU A 265 13.31 0.24 7.53
CA GLU A 265 12.63 -0.33 8.71
C GLU A 265 12.15 0.75 9.69
N TYR A 266 12.87 1.86 9.80
CA TYR A 266 12.48 2.99 10.65
C TYR A 266 11.34 3.82 10.05
N ILE A 267 11.10 3.73 8.74
CA ILE A 267 10.05 4.49 8.05
C ILE A 267 8.78 3.64 7.82
N TRP A 268 8.93 2.37 7.42
CA TRP A 268 7.81 1.49 7.04
C TRP A 268 7.80 0.13 7.74
N GLY A 269 8.91 -0.30 8.35
CA GLY A 269 9.06 -1.66 8.87
C GLY A 269 8.79 -1.80 10.37
N ASP A 270 9.53 -2.69 11.02
CA ASP A 270 9.34 -3.06 12.43
C ASP A 270 9.92 -2.04 13.43
N SER A 271 10.73 -1.10 12.94
CA SER A 271 11.50 -0.15 13.76
C SER A 271 10.88 1.24 13.78
N ILE A 272 9.65 1.39 13.31
CA ILE A 272 8.94 2.67 13.17
C ILE A 272 8.81 3.46 14.48
N ASP A 273 8.72 2.79 15.64
CA ASP A 273 8.64 3.45 16.96
C ASP A 273 10.01 3.74 17.59
N ARG A 274 11.11 3.31 16.96
CA ARG A 274 12.48 3.56 17.42
C ARG A 274 13.00 4.86 16.82
N PRO A 275 13.54 5.80 17.64
CA PRO A 275 14.17 7.00 17.10
C PRO A 275 15.39 6.62 16.25
N PHE A 276 15.49 7.19 15.05
CA PHE A 276 16.65 7.00 14.19
C PHE A 276 17.83 7.82 14.72
N ASP A 277 19.04 7.26 14.69
CA ASP A 277 20.26 7.97 15.10
C ASP A 277 21.37 7.76 14.06
N PRO A 278 21.68 8.77 13.22
CA PRO A 278 22.68 8.63 12.15
C PRO A 278 24.09 8.36 12.67
N TYR A 279 24.38 8.65 13.94
CA TYR A 279 25.70 8.43 14.53
C TYR A 279 25.90 6.97 14.97
N THR A 280 24.82 6.25 15.23
CA THR A 280 24.85 4.88 15.79
C THR A 280 24.15 3.84 14.91
N SER A 281 23.33 4.22 13.94
CA SER A 281 22.79 3.32 12.92
C SER A 281 23.90 2.70 12.06
N VAL A 282 23.73 1.45 11.61
CA VAL A 282 24.65 0.80 10.65
C VAL A 282 24.62 1.55 9.32
N THR A 283 25.79 1.80 8.74
CA THR A 283 25.94 2.57 7.50
C THR A 283 26.86 1.84 6.52
N THR A 284 26.77 2.19 5.23
CA THR A 284 27.71 1.70 4.20
C THR A 284 28.93 2.59 4.03
N ALA A 285 29.21 3.46 5.00
CA ALA A 285 30.40 4.30 4.99
C ALA A 285 31.68 3.46 5.05
N SER A 286 32.75 3.97 4.44
CA SER A 286 34.00 3.22 4.24
C SER A 286 34.69 2.75 5.53
N ASP A 287 34.42 3.40 6.66
CA ASP A 287 34.98 3.12 7.99
C ASP A 287 34.00 2.41 8.94
N ASP A 288 32.78 2.06 8.49
CA ASP A 288 31.81 1.32 9.31
C ASP A 288 31.99 -0.20 9.21
N TYR A 289 32.92 -0.74 9.99
CA TYR A 289 33.18 -2.19 10.07
C TYR A 289 31.93 -3.03 10.41
N ARG A 290 30.90 -2.44 11.01
CA ARG A 290 29.66 -3.15 11.34
C ARG A 290 28.89 -3.58 10.11
N TYR A 291 29.07 -2.89 8.99
CA TYR A 291 28.45 -3.24 7.71
C TYR A 291 29.07 -4.49 7.10
N GLY A 292 30.40 -4.49 6.93
CA GLY A 292 31.15 -5.63 6.40
C GLY A 292 31.15 -6.88 7.30
N SER A 293 30.76 -6.74 8.57
CA SER A 293 30.57 -7.86 9.50
C SER A 293 29.15 -8.47 9.46
N GLN A 294 28.19 -7.88 8.73
CA GLN A 294 26.90 -8.52 8.48
C GLN A 294 27.08 -9.59 7.41
N THR A 295 27.31 -10.83 7.83
CA THR A 295 27.00 -11.96 6.93
C THR A 295 25.49 -11.92 6.68
N PRO A 296 25.00 -11.96 5.43
CA PRO A 296 23.60 -12.27 5.18
C PRO A 296 23.28 -13.52 6.00
N PRO A 297 22.15 -13.58 6.73
CA PRO A 297 21.86 -14.76 7.51
C PRO A 297 21.88 -15.96 6.55
N ALA A 298 22.72 -16.96 6.83
CA ALA A 298 22.81 -18.18 6.02
C ALA A 298 21.46 -18.92 5.93
N VAL A 299 20.53 -18.57 6.83
CA VAL A 299 19.15 -19.04 6.87
C VAL A 299 18.21 -17.90 6.46
N THR A 300 17.48 -18.09 5.38
CA THR A 300 16.47 -17.16 4.86
C THR A 300 15.39 -16.87 5.91
N THR A 301 14.98 -15.61 6.02
CA THR A 301 13.89 -15.15 6.89
C THR A 301 12.58 -15.89 6.59
N PRO A 302 11.79 -16.28 7.61
CA PRO A 302 10.48 -16.88 7.39
C PRO A 302 9.50 -15.91 6.68
N THR A 303 8.59 -16.44 5.87
CA THR A 303 7.51 -15.69 5.23
C THR A 303 6.15 -16.17 5.75
N PHE A 304 5.16 -15.27 5.75
CA PHE A 304 3.79 -15.57 6.17
C PHE A 304 2.85 -15.67 4.97
N SER A 305 1.95 -16.66 4.95
CA SER A 305 1.01 -16.85 3.83
C SER A 305 -0.08 -15.77 3.74
N VAL A 306 -0.34 -15.06 4.84
CA VAL A 306 -1.32 -13.98 4.93
C VAL A 306 -0.59 -12.68 5.20
N THR A 307 -0.80 -11.67 4.36
CA THR A 307 -0.27 -10.33 4.56
C THR A 307 -0.74 -9.75 5.89
N SER A 308 0.07 -8.95 6.57
CA SER A 308 -0.36 -8.20 7.75
C SER A 308 -1.50 -7.22 7.41
N GLY A 309 -2.43 -6.96 8.31
CA GLY A 309 -3.56 -6.06 8.05
C GLY A 309 -4.71 -6.17 9.05
N SER A 310 -5.83 -5.50 8.75
CA SER A 310 -7.07 -5.60 9.52
C SER A 310 -8.01 -6.64 8.92
N TYR A 311 -8.61 -7.47 9.78
CA TYR A 311 -9.47 -8.57 9.41
C TYR A 311 -10.68 -8.67 10.34
N ILE A 312 -11.80 -9.16 9.81
CA ILE A 312 -13.07 -9.34 10.55
C ILE A 312 -13.43 -10.82 10.74
N ALA A 313 -12.53 -11.72 10.36
CA ALA A 313 -12.69 -13.17 10.48
C ALA A 313 -11.35 -13.78 10.93
N PRO A 314 -11.37 -14.91 11.67
CA PRO A 314 -10.15 -15.61 12.03
C PRO A 314 -9.29 -15.98 10.82
N LEU A 315 -7.97 -15.89 10.97
CA LEU A 315 -7.01 -16.16 9.92
C LEU A 315 -6.35 -17.52 10.10
N THR A 316 -5.98 -18.18 9.01
CA THR A 316 -5.06 -19.31 9.03
C THR A 316 -3.77 -18.90 8.36
N VAL A 317 -2.69 -18.74 9.14
CA VAL A 317 -1.39 -18.25 8.68
C VAL A 317 -0.40 -19.41 8.62
N GLU A 318 0.15 -19.67 7.43
CA GLU A 318 1.27 -20.58 7.25
C GLU A 318 2.58 -19.80 7.33
N ILE A 319 3.59 -20.40 7.97
CA ILE A 319 4.96 -19.87 8.01
C ILE A 319 5.85 -20.75 7.14
N LYS A 320 6.60 -20.16 6.20
CA LYS A 320 7.51 -20.88 5.28
C LYS A 320 8.92 -20.33 5.38
N CYS A 321 9.91 -21.16 5.13
CA CYS A 321 11.31 -20.77 5.01
C CYS A 321 11.90 -21.48 3.80
N ALA A 322 12.59 -20.74 2.92
CA ALA A 322 13.19 -21.32 1.71
C ALA A 322 14.44 -22.17 2.02
N THR A 323 15.08 -21.95 3.17
CA THR A 323 16.25 -22.71 3.60
C THR A 323 15.84 -24.14 3.97
N THR A 324 16.12 -25.08 3.07
CA THR A 324 15.80 -26.51 3.26
C THR A 324 16.46 -27.04 4.54
N GLY A 325 15.66 -27.68 5.40
CA GLY A 325 16.10 -28.25 6.67
C GLY A 325 16.22 -27.26 7.84
N ALA A 326 15.79 -26.00 7.68
CA ALA A 326 15.67 -25.08 8.80
C ALA A 326 14.41 -25.35 9.64
N THR A 327 14.51 -25.21 10.97
CA THR A 327 13.38 -25.26 11.90
C THR A 327 12.90 -23.85 12.19
N ILE A 328 11.58 -23.62 12.11
CA ILE A 328 10.98 -22.30 12.37
C ILE A 328 10.47 -22.25 13.82
N TYR A 329 10.71 -21.13 14.50
CA TYR A 329 10.22 -20.83 15.85
C TYR A 329 9.46 -19.51 15.82
N TYR A 330 8.39 -19.38 16.60
CA TYR A 330 7.51 -18.21 16.54
C TYR A 330 6.95 -17.77 17.90
N THR A 331 6.43 -16.55 17.93
CA THR A 331 5.69 -15.93 19.03
C THR A 331 4.48 -15.18 18.47
N THR A 332 3.38 -15.09 19.24
CA THR A 332 2.12 -14.45 18.81
C THR A 332 1.77 -13.19 19.60
N ASP A 333 2.57 -12.86 20.60
CA ASP A 333 2.40 -11.72 21.50
C ASP A 333 3.38 -10.56 21.16
N GLY A 334 4.13 -10.69 20.07
CA GLY A 334 5.12 -9.72 19.64
C GLY A 334 6.48 -9.78 20.37
N THR A 335 6.67 -10.72 21.30
CA THR A 335 8.00 -10.96 21.90
C THR A 335 8.99 -11.52 20.87
N GLU A 336 10.28 -11.29 21.04
CA GLU A 336 11.29 -11.78 20.08
C GLU A 336 11.42 -13.31 20.14
N PRO A 337 11.26 -14.03 19.02
CA PRO A 337 11.36 -15.48 19.01
C PRO A 337 12.83 -15.93 19.08
N THR A 338 13.08 -17.05 19.77
CA THR A 338 14.39 -17.69 19.90
C THR A 338 14.26 -19.20 19.65
N LYS A 339 15.38 -19.95 19.67
CA LYS A 339 15.35 -21.44 19.63
C LYS A 339 14.56 -22.07 20.78
N ALA A 340 14.29 -21.31 21.85
CA ALA A 340 13.48 -21.76 22.98
C ALA A 340 11.98 -21.41 22.83
N SER A 341 11.60 -20.65 21.81
CA SER A 341 10.20 -20.32 21.50
C SER A 341 9.48 -21.53 20.90
N THR A 342 8.18 -21.39 20.62
CA THR A 342 7.36 -22.49 20.09
C THR A 342 7.81 -22.87 18.67
N PRO A 343 8.14 -24.14 18.38
CA PRO A 343 8.43 -24.57 17.03
C PRO A 343 7.17 -24.60 16.17
N TYR A 344 7.26 -24.13 14.93
CA TYR A 344 6.16 -24.13 13.97
C TYR A 344 6.09 -25.48 13.25
N ASN A 345 4.98 -26.20 13.43
CA ASN A 345 4.75 -27.52 12.83
C ASN A 345 3.45 -27.61 11.99
N SER A 346 2.56 -26.61 12.11
CA SER A 346 1.28 -26.57 11.43
C SER A 346 0.77 -25.13 11.31
N PRO A 347 -0.09 -24.80 10.32
CA PRO A 347 -0.66 -23.46 10.18
C PRO A 347 -1.30 -22.94 11.47
N LEU A 348 -1.14 -21.64 11.72
CA LEU A 348 -1.63 -20.96 12.92
C LEU A 348 -3.03 -20.38 12.69
N THR A 349 -3.98 -20.70 13.57
CA THR A 349 -5.27 -20.02 13.58
C THR A 349 -5.22 -18.80 14.49
N LEU A 350 -5.34 -17.60 13.91
CA LEU A 350 -5.38 -16.33 14.65
C LEU A 350 -6.83 -15.88 14.81
N ASN A 351 -7.31 -15.88 16.04
CA ASN A 351 -8.69 -15.54 16.42
C ASN A 351 -8.80 -14.21 17.20
N THR A 352 -7.67 -13.55 17.45
CA THR A 352 -7.58 -12.23 18.08
C THR A 352 -6.51 -11.39 17.38
N THR A 353 -6.46 -10.09 17.66
CA THR A 353 -5.33 -9.24 17.26
C THR A 353 -4.03 -9.85 17.75
N THR A 354 -3.08 -10.02 16.83
CA THR A 354 -1.86 -10.81 17.01
C THR A 354 -0.68 -10.11 16.34
N THR A 355 0.43 -9.95 17.06
CA THR A 355 1.73 -9.65 16.45
C THR A 355 2.51 -10.95 16.35
N LEU A 356 2.52 -11.53 15.16
CA LEU A 356 3.23 -12.77 14.86
C LEU A 356 4.68 -12.45 14.52
N LYS A 357 5.63 -13.04 15.24
CA LYS A 357 7.05 -13.02 14.90
C LYS A 357 7.59 -14.42 14.69
N ALA A 358 8.52 -14.61 13.77
CA ALA A 358 9.14 -15.91 13.51
C ALA A 358 10.62 -15.82 13.14
N ILE A 359 11.42 -16.80 13.56
CA ILE A 359 12.80 -17.03 13.11
C ILE A 359 12.94 -18.44 12.54
N ALA A 360 13.83 -18.63 11.58
CA ALA A 360 14.27 -19.94 11.11
C ALA A 360 15.70 -20.20 11.59
N VAL A 361 16.00 -21.46 11.92
CA VAL A 361 17.29 -21.87 12.48
C VAL A 361 17.76 -23.14 11.80
N LYS A 362 19.04 -23.18 11.41
CA LYS A 362 19.69 -24.37 10.86
C LYS A 362 21.09 -24.52 11.48
N GLY A 363 21.30 -25.59 12.24
CA GLY A 363 22.55 -25.75 13.00
C GLY A 363 22.76 -24.61 14.00
N THR A 364 23.92 -23.96 13.92
CA THR A 364 24.25 -22.77 14.72
C THR A 364 23.62 -21.50 14.20
N ASP A 365 23.28 -21.44 12.91
CA ASP A 365 22.83 -20.22 12.23
C ASP A 365 21.34 -19.96 12.44
N ALA A 366 20.97 -18.68 12.47
CA ALA A 366 19.60 -18.21 12.57
C ALA A 366 19.32 -17.14 11.51
N SER A 367 18.07 -17.08 11.07
CA SER A 367 17.57 -16.01 10.22
C SER A 367 17.39 -14.72 11.01
N ARG A 368 17.09 -13.63 10.29
CA ARG A 368 16.42 -12.48 10.91
C ARG A 368 15.01 -12.85 11.35
N VAL A 369 14.41 -12.03 12.21
CA VAL A 369 13.03 -12.19 12.68
C VAL A 369 12.08 -11.62 11.62
N ALA A 370 11.14 -12.44 11.16
CA ALA A 370 9.96 -12.02 10.40
C ALA A 370 8.92 -11.47 11.38
N THR A 371 8.24 -10.37 11.04
CA THR A 371 7.18 -9.77 11.88
C THR A 371 5.95 -9.43 11.03
N ALA A 372 4.75 -9.79 11.50
CA ALA A 372 3.47 -9.39 10.92
C ALA A 372 2.46 -9.00 12.00
N ASN A 373 1.75 -7.90 11.75
CA ASN A 373 0.68 -7.41 12.62
C ASN A 373 -0.69 -7.72 12.01
N TYR A 374 -1.48 -8.53 12.71
CA TYR A 374 -2.85 -8.86 12.34
C TYR A 374 -3.80 -8.21 13.35
N THR A 375 -4.59 -7.25 12.91
CA THR A 375 -5.63 -6.62 13.74
C THR A 375 -6.95 -7.31 13.47
N LEU A 376 -7.53 -7.98 14.46
CA LEU A 376 -8.87 -8.54 14.35
C LEU A 376 -9.87 -7.52 14.91
N LYS A 377 -10.71 -6.98 14.04
CA LYS A 377 -11.83 -6.10 14.41
C LYS A 377 -13.03 -6.96 14.75
N ASN A 378 -13.77 -6.60 15.80
CA ASN A 378 -15.00 -7.31 16.12
C ASN A 378 -16.04 -7.02 15.05
N ALA A 379 -16.79 -8.05 14.67
CA ALA A 379 -17.93 -7.88 13.77
C ALA A 379 -18.93 -6.85 14.31
N ASP A 380 -19.08 -6.74 15.63
CA ASP A 380 -20.01 -5.81 16.27
C ASP A 380 -19.61 -4.34 16.13
N ASP A 381 -18.34 -4.06 15.80
CA ASP A 381 -17.84 -2.70 15.54
C ASP A 381 -18.00 -2.27 14.07
N MET A 382 -18.63 -3.11 13.24
CA MET A 382 -18.79 -2.89 11.79
C MET A 382 -20.24 -2.62 11.43
N TYR A 383 -20.43 -1.78 10.41
CA TYR A 383 -21.75 -1.52 9.81
C TYR A 383 -21.96 -2.39 8.60
N TYR A 384 -23.18 -2.89 8.47
CA TYR A 384 -23.49 -4.04 7.64
C TYR A 384 -24.74 -3.76 6.84
N PHE A 385 -24.63 -3.72 5.52
CA PHE A 385 -25.74 -3.36 4.65
C PHE A 385 -26.01 -4.48 3.65
N SER A 386 -27.20 -5.06 3.70
CA SER A 386 -27.61 -6.14 2.80
C SER A 386 -28.47 -5.60 1.68
N LYS A 387 -28.32 -6.14 0.47
CA LYS A 387 -29.07 -5.66 -0.69
C LYS A 387 -30.58 -5.73 -0.43
N LEU A 388 -31.26 -4.59 -0.52
CA LEU A 388 -32.69 -4.51 -0.27
C LEU A 388 -33.45 -5.15 -1.43
N THR A 389 -34.40 -6.02 -1.10
CA THR A 389 -35.29 -6.67 -2.08
C THR A 389 -36.76 -6.29 -1.88
N THR A 390 -37.08 -5.60 -0.80
CA THR A 390 -38.44 -5.14 -0.42
C THR A 390 -38.55 -3.62 -0.52
N ALA A 391 -39.70 -3.06 -0.16
CA ALA A 391 -39.85 -1.62 0.04
C ALA A 391 -39.06 -1.17 1.28
N PRO A 392 -38.49 0.05 1.29
CA PRO A 392 -37.91 0.63 2.50
C PRO A 392 -38.94 0.71 3.63
N THR A 393 -38.47 0.53 4.85
CA THR A 393 -39.22 0.69 6.10
C THR A 393 -38.74 1.91 6.89
N ASP A 394 -39.64 2.45 7.73
CA ASP A 394 -39.42 3.64 8.54
C ASP A 394 -38.23 3.49 9.51
N GLY A 395 -37.45 4.57 9.65
CA GLY A 395 -36.36 4.70 10.60
C GLY A 395 -35.13 3.83 10.32
N LYS A 396 -35.13 3.05 9.22
CA LYS A 396 -33.98 2.23 8.83
C LYS A 396 -32.92 3.05 8.10
N ARG A 397 -31.69 2.56 8.16
CA ARG A 397 -30.53 3.13 7.48
C ARG A 397 -30.23 2.35 6.21
N TYR A 398 -29.83 3.08 5.17
CA TYR A 398 -29.57 2.52 3.85
C TYR A 398 -28.30 3.11 3.23
N LEU A 399 -27.65 2.33 2.37
CA LEU A 399 -26.72 2.86 1.38
C LEU A 399 -27.46 3.08 0.06
N ILE A 400 -27.20 4.21 -0.58
CA ILE A 400 -27.60 4.48 -1.96
C ILE A 400 -26.41 4.12 -2.84
N VAL A 401 -26.54 3.08 -3.67
CA VAL A 401 -25.41 2.45 -4.38
C VAL A 401 -25.67 2.41 -5.89
N VAL A 402 -24.64 2.61 -6.71
CA VAL A 402 -24.70 2.37 -8.16
C VAL A 402 -23.73 1.27 -8.55
N ASN A 403 -24.09 0.47 -9.57
CA ASN A 403 -23.15 -0.41 -10.26
C ASN A 403 -22.83 0.16 -11.64
N ASN A 404 -21.57 0.56 -11.87
CA ASN A 404 -21.08 1.03 -13.16
C ASN A 404 -19.73 0.35 -13.49
N GLY A 405 -19.73 -0.98 -13.45
CA GLY A 405 -18.53 -1.83 -13.52
C GLY A 405 -17.87 -2.09 -12.16
N THR A 406 -18.10 -1.20 -11.19
CA THR A 406 -17.75 -1.37 -9.77
C THR A 406 -18.89 -0.78 -8.94
N LEU A 407 -19.15 -1.36 -7.77
CA LEU A 407 -20.12 -0.81 -6.82
C LEU A 407 -19.58 0.47 -6.20
N LYS A 408 -20.41 1.51 -6.16
CA LYS A 408 -20.08 2.78 -5.53
C LYS A 408 -21.23 3.28 -4.68
N ALA A 409 -20.96 3.61 -3.42
CA ALA A 409 -21.94 4.17 -2.49
C ALA A 409 -21.89 5.71 -2.53
N ALA A 410 -23.05 6.34 -2.43
CA ALA A 410 -23.20 7.78 -2.31
C ALA A 410 -22.63 8.29 -0.98
N LYS A 411 -21.94 9.42 -1.03
CA LYS A 411 -21.52 10.21 0.13
C LYS A 411 -22.53 11.30 0.40
N PRO A 412 -22.87 11.60 1.67
CA PRO A 412 -23.56 12.82 2.04
C PRO A 412 -22.89 14.06 1.43
N VAL A 413 -23.66 15.12 1.20
CA VAL A 413 -23.12 16.36 0.64
C VAL A 413 -22.05 16.91 1.59
N VAL A 414 -20.83 17.08 1.07
CA VAL A 414 -19.71 17.66 1.82
C VAL A 414 -20.01 19.13 2.09
N GLU A 415 -19.84 19.54 3.33
CA GLU A 415 -20.04 20.92 3.75
C GLU A 415 -19.01 21.82 3.04
N GLY A 416 -19.51 22.77 2.26
CA GLY A 416 -18.72 23.73 1.51
C GLY A 416 -19.45 25.06 1.44
N THR A 417 -18.79 26.09 0.89
CA THR A 417 -19.28 27.48 0.90
C THR A 417 -20.62 27.73 0.20
N LYS A 418 -21.14 26.77 -0.58
CA LYS A 418 -22.37 26.92 -1.36
C LYS A 418 -23.63 26.39 -0.68
N GLY A 419 -23.52 25.58 0.38
CA GLY A 419 -24.68 25.02 1.09
C GLY A 419 -25.49 23.96 0.32
N TYR A 420 -25.12 23.58 -0.90
CA TYR A 420 -25.75 22.51 -1.70
C TYR A 420 -24.70 21.75 -2.53
N GLY A 421 -25.03 20.56 -3.04
CA GLY A 421 -24.12 19.78 -3.87
C GLY A 421 -24.70 18.49 -4.43
N TYR A 422 -23.87 17.75 -5.17
CA TYR A 422 -24.19 16.41 -5.65
C TYR A 422 -23.73 15.36 -4.64
N LEU A 423 -24.38 14.20 -4.58
CA LEU A 423 -23.86 13.08 -3.79
C LEU A 423 -22.71 12.45 -4.58
N GLN A 424 -21.49 12.77 -4.15
CA GLN A 424 -20.27 12.14 -4.65
C GLN A 424 -20.28 10.65 -4.32
N VAL A 425 -19.44 9.85 -4.95
CA VAL A 425 -19.42 8.39 -4.70
C VAL A 425 -18.06 7.90 -4.24
N THR A 426 -18.05 6.76 -3.54
CA THR A 426 -16.83 6.00 -3.22
C THR A 426 -17.02 4.54 -3.52
N ASP A 427 -15.92 3.87 -3.86
CA ASP A 427 -15.93 2.45 -4.17
C ASP A 427 -16.24 1.65 -2.91
N VAL A 428 -17.12 0.67 -3.05
CA VAL A 428 -17.49 -0.28 -2.00
C VAL A 428 -17.42 -1.69 -2.57
N GLN A 429 -17.22 -2.67 -1.68
CA GLN A 429 -17.18 -4.07 -2.05
C GLN A 429 -18.39 -4.80 -1.47
N GLU A 430 -19.01 -5.64 -2.29
CA GLU A 430 -20.07 -6.55 -1.86
C GLU A 430 -19.49 -7.96 -1.78
N LYS A 431 -19.69 -8.63 -0.65
CA LYS A 431 -19.39 -10.04 -0.45
C LYS A 431 -20.61 -10.71 0.16
N GLU A 432 -21.04 -11.84 -0.41
CA GLU A 432 -22.23 -12.59 0.06
C GLU A 432 -23.47 -11.68 0.18
N SER A 433 -23.69 -10.83 -0.83
CA SER A 433 -24.80 -9.87 -0.91
C SER A 433 -24.82 -8.78 0.19
N LYS A 434 -23.66 -8.55 0.81
CA LYS A 434 -23.48 -7.61 1.91
C LYS A 434 -22.33 -6.65 1.65
N ILE A 435 -22.56 -5.36 1.91
CA ILE A 435 -21.53 -4.33 1.99
C ILE A 435 -21.19 -4.13 3.46
N THR A 436 -19.90 -4.12 3.78
CA THR A 436 -19.40 -3.92 5.14
C THR A 436 -18.59 -2.63 5.21
N LEU A 437 -18.89 -1.77 6.17
CA LEU A 437 -18.24 -0.46 6.38
C LEU A 437 -17.68 -0.36 7.80
N GLU A 438 -16.53 0.30 7.95
CA GLU A 438 -15.92 0.59 9.26
C GLU A 438 -16.57 1.78 9.97
N THR A 439 -17.29 2.62 9.21
CA THR A 439 -18.00 3.80 9.71
C THR A 439 -19.39 3.86 9.07
N ASP A 440 -20.30 4.63 9.66
CA ASP A 440 -21.64 4.87 9.12
C ASP A 440 -21.75 6.16 8.31
N GLU A 441 -20.63 6.78 7.94
CA GLU A 441 -20.59 8.07 7.22
C GLU A 441 -21.31 8.05 5.86
N LEU A 442 -21.51 6.86 5.28
CA LEU A 442 -22.21 6.68 4.00
C LEU A 442 -23.69 6.35 4.16
N ALA A 443 -24.17 6.19 5.39
CA ALA A 443 -25.52 5.75 5.68
C ALA A 443 -26.52 6.91 5.61
N PHE A 444 -27.69 6.63 5.03
CA PHE A 444 -28.84 7.52 4.98
C PHE A 444 -30.02 6.87 5.69
N THR A 445 -30.63 7.56 6.66
CA THR A 445 -31.86 7.14 7.33
C THR A 445 -33.07 7.57 6.50
N PHE A 446 -34.00 6.66 6.26
CA PHE A 446 -35.27 6.98 5.59
C PHE A 446 -36.36 7.04 6.66
N GLU A 447 -36.91 8.22 6.90
CA GLU A 447 -37.96 8.46 7.89
C GLU A 447 -39.30 8.65 7.20
N ALA A 448 -40.32 7.89 7.60
CA ALA A 448 -41.62 7.91 6.97
C ALA A 448 -42.28 9.30 7.12
N ALA A 449 -42.90 9.75 6.02
CA ALA A 449 -43.70 10.96 5.95
C ALA A 449 -44.94 10.67 5.09
N ALA A 450 -45.94 11.56 5.13
CA ALA A 450 -47.14 11.41 4.30
C ALA A 450 -46.75 11.31 2.82
N GLY A 451 -47.01 10.16 2.19
CA GLY A 451 -46.72 9.92 0.79
C GLY A 451 -45.30 9.43 0.45
N GLY A 452 -44.39 9.24 1.42
CA GLY A 452 -43.03 8.77 1.13
C GLY A 452 -42.08 8.80 2.34
N PHE A 453 -40.81 9.14 2.09
CA PHE A 453 -39.77 9.22 3.11
C PHE A 453 -39.01 10.54 3.05
N LYS A 454 -38.65 11.10 4.20
CA LYS A 454 -37.57 12.10 4.32
C LYS A 454 -36.25 11.37 4.42
N ILE A 455 -35.24 11.81 3.67
CA ILE A 455 -33.91 11.19 3.65
C ILE A 455 -32.96 12.03 4.50
N LYS A 456 -32.30 11.40 5.48
CA LYS A 456 -31.41 12.04 6.46
C LYS A 456 -30.04 11.39 6.47
N ASP A 457 -28.93 12.14 6.45
CA ASP A 457 -27.58 11.55 6.57
C ASP A 457 -27.21 11.19 8.02
N SER A 458 -26.07 10.51 8.20
CA SER A 458 -25.55 10.11 9.53
C SER A 458 -25.22 11.29 10.45
N LYS A 459 -25.12 12.53 9.93
CA LYS A 459 -24.95 13.76 10.71
C LYS A 459 -26.30 14.39 11.11
N GLY A 460 -27.42 13.76 10.76
CA GLY A 460 -28.76 14.23 11.10
C GLY A 460 -29.31 15.30 10.14
N ARG A 461 -28.74 15.49 8.95
CA ARG A 461 -29.21 16.49 7.98
C ARG A 461 -30.15 15.87 6.95
N TYR A 462 -31.30 16.50 6.75
CA TYR A 462 -32.29 16.17 5.73
C TYR A 462 -31.92 16.77 4.37
N TYR A 463 -32.53 16.27 3.30
CA TYR A 463 -32.27 16.74 1.94
C TYR A 463 -33.53 17.21 1.22
N TYR A 464 -33.39 18.34 0.53
CA TYR A 464 -34.35 18.88 -0.42
C TYR A 464 -33.62 19.43 -1.64
N GLN A 465 -34.35 19.89 -2.65
CA GLN A 465 -33.75 20.62 -3.78
C GLN A 465 -34.12 22.10 -3.80
N SER A 466 -33.10 22.95 -3.92
CA SER A 466 -33.27 24.39 -4.14
C SER A 466 -32.51 24.88 -5.37
N GLY A 467 -33.11 25.82 -6.11
CA GLY A 467 -32.47 26.50 -7.24
C GLY A 467 -32.54 25.76 -8.58
N ASN A 468 -31.72 26.17 -9.54
CA ASN A 468 -31.83 25.75 -10.95
C ASN A 468 -31.04 24.48 -11.31
N TYR A 469 -30.31 23.88 -10.36
CA TYR A 469 -29.43 22.74 -10.62
C TYR A 469 -29.97 21.45 -10.02
N SER A 470 -29.58 20.31 -10.61
CA SER A 470 -29.97 18.95 -10.17
C SER A 470 -29.21 18.47 -8.93
N THR A 471 -29.21 19.30 -7.88
CA THR A 471 -28.42 19.14 -6.64
C THR A 471 -29.30 18.81 -5.44
N PHE A 472 -28.63 18.47 -4.33
CA PHE A 472 -29.20 18.24 -3.02
C PHE A 472 -28.74 19.34 -2.07
N THR A 473 -29.66 19.88 -1.29
CA THR A 473 -29.40 20.90 -0.27
C THR A 473 -29.63 20.26 1.11
N PRO A 474 -28.57 20.08 1.93
CA PRO A 474 -28.72 19.59 3.29
C PRO A 474 -29.33 20.67 4.21
N THR A 475 -30.25 20.27 5.08
CA THR A 475 -30.85 21.13 6.12
C THR A 475 -30.97 20.36 7.43
N THR A 476 -30.99 21.07 8.56
CA THR A 476 -31.31 20.46 9.87
C THR A 476 -32.77 20.65 10.25
N ASP A 477 -33.51 21.46 9.49
CA ASP A 477 -34.95 21.66 9.68
C ASP A 477 -35.72 20.57 8.92
N PRO A 478 -36.42 19.66 9.62
CA PRO A 478 -37.19 18.60 8.96
C PRO A 478 -38.37 19.14 8.15
N THR A 479 -38.83 20.37 8.36
CA THR A 479 -39.96 20.96 7.63
C THR A 479 -39.60 21.41 6.21
N GLU A 480 -38.32 21.66 5.95
CA GLU A 480 -37.79 22.01 4.62
C GLU A 480 -37.48 20.76 3.77
N ALA A 481 -37.46 19.57 4.37
CA ALA A 481 -37.08 18.33 3.72
C ALA A 481 -38.09 17.90 2.65
N ASP A 482 -37.60 17.55 1.46
CA ASP A 482 -38.43 16.92 0.44
C ASP A 482 -38.90 15.54 0.92
N VAL A 483 -40.14 15.19 0.57
CA VAL A 483 -40.66 13.83 0.73
C VAL A 483 -40.39 13.05 -0.56
N TRP A 484 -39.78 11.88 -0.43
CA TRP A 484 -39.36 11.05 -1.55
C TRP A 484 -40.20 9.78 -1.63
N THR A 485 -40.86 9.57 -2.77
CA THR A 485 -41.45 8.29 -3.14
C THR A 485 -40.34 7.32 -3.54
N VAL A 486 -40.41 6.06 -3.09
CA VAL A 486 -39.42 5.03 -3.39
C VAL A 486 -40.11 3.81 -3.97
N ALA A 487 -39.87 3.53 -5.25
CA ALA A 487 -40.45 2.40 -5.96
C ALA A 487 -39.36 1.47 -6.50
N LYS A 488 -39.52 0.16 -6.29
CA LYS A 488 -38.61 -0.85 -6.83
C LYS A 488 -38.88 -1.09 -8.31
N ASN A 489 -37.82 -1.05 -9.11
CA ASN A 489 -37.85 -1.36 -10.54
C ASN A 489 -37.66 -2.87 -10.78
N ALA A 490 -38.06 -3.36 -11.95
CA ALA A 490 -37.97 -4.77 -12.31
C ALA A 490 -36.53 -5.33 -12.33
N ASP A 491 -35.54 -4.47 -12.59
CA ASP A 491 -34.11 -4.80 -12.59
C ASP A 491 -33.46 -4.80 -11.20
N GLY A 492 -34.25 -4.54 -10.15
CA GLY A 492 -33.78 -4.48 -8.76
C GLY A 492 -33.16 -3.14 -8.35
N THR A 493 -33.17 -2.13 -9.24
CA THR A 493 -32.89 -0.74 -8.86
C THR A 493 -34.14 -0.06 -8.26
N TYR A 494 -34.00 1.17 -7.80
CA TYR A 494 -35.05 1.95 -7.16
C TYR A 494 -35.21 3.30 -7.83
N SER A 495 -36.45 3.64 -8.15
CA SER A 495 -36.85 4.98 -8.54
C SER A 495 -37.15 5.79 -7.27
N ILE A 496 -36.25 6.72 -6.92
CA ILE A 496 -36.39 7.61 -5.75
C ILE A 496 -36.74 9.00 -6.28
N LYS A 497 -38.00 9.42 -6.08
CA LYS A 497 -38.58 10.60 -6.72
C LYS A 497 -39.19 11.54 -5.68
N ALA A 498 -38.76 12.80 -5.68
CA ALA A 498 -39.33 13.85 -4.84
C ALA A 498 -40.81 14.02 -5.19
N ALA A 499 -41.68 13.96 -4.18
CA ALA A 499 -43.13 13.97 -4.33
C ALA A 499 -43.61 15.30 -4.91
N ASP A 500 -43.02 16.41 -4.49
CA ASP A 500 -43.48 17.76 -4.85
C ASP A 500 -42.98 18.18 -6.23
N SER A 501 -41.68 18.03 -6.50
CA SER A 501 -41.06 18.46 -7.78
C SER A 501 -41.14 17.41 -8.88
N GLY A 502 -41.32 16.13 -8.51
CA GLY A 502 -41.19 15.01 -9.42
C GLY A 502 -39.76 14.71 -9.87
N ASN A 503 -38.76 15.39 -9.31
CA ASN A 503 -37.36 15.16 -9.65
C ASN A 503 -36.91 13.79 -9.13
N THR A 504 -36.05 13.13 -9.90
CA THR A 504 -35.66 11.73 -9.66
C THR A 504 -34.16 11.61 -9.47
N ILE A 505 -33.75 10.85 -8.45
CA ILE A 505 -32.35 10.58 -8.16
C ILE A 505 -31.79 9.60 -9.20
N GLN A 506 -30.77 10.02 -9.94
CA GLN A 506 -30.00 9.12 -10.83
C GLN A 506 -28.51 9.39 -10.72
N TYR A 507 -27.70 8.36 -10.94
CA TYR A 507 -26.25 8.48 -11.10
C TYR A 507 -25.90 8.90 -12.52
N SER A 508 -25.16 10.00 -12.66
CA SER A 508 -24.65 10.44 -13.97
C SER A 508 -23.38 9.68 -14.33
N THR A 509 -23.40 8.94 -15.43
CA THR A 509 -22.20 8.30 -15.99
C THR A 509 -21.18 9.33 -16.52
N LYS A 510 -21.65 10.52 -16.92
CA LYS A 510 -20.81 11.64 -17.36
C LYS A 510 -20.11 12.35 -16.20
N TYR A 511 -20.88 12.73 -15.17
CA TYR A 511 -20.36 13.53 -14.04
C TYR A 511 -19.90 12.70 -12.84
N LYS A 512 -20.18 11.39 -12.85
CA LYS A 512 -19.74 10.41 -11.84
C LYS A 512 -20.24 10.72 -10.42
N SER A 513 -21.45 11.24 -10.31
CA SER A 513 -22.13 11.54 -9.04
C SER A 513 -23.64 11.32 -9.19
N PHE A 514 -24.35 11.19 -8.07
CA PHE A 514 -25.81 11.26 -8.09
C PHE A 514 -26.28 12.71 -8.14
N GLY A 515 -27.31 12.96 -8.93
CA GLY A 515 -28.04 14.22 -9.00
C GLY A 515 -29.55 13.98 -8.88
N ASN A 516 -30.30 15.06 -8.62
CA ASN A 516 -31.75 15.06 -8.57
C ASN A 516 -32.33 15.71 -9.84
N TYR A 517 -32.72 14.90 -10.83
CA TYR A 517 -33.02 15.37 -12.19
C TYR A 517 -34.51 15.53 -12.44
N SER A 518 -34.91 16.64 -13.07
CA SER A 518 -36.30 16.90 -13.47
C SER A 518 -36.79 16.04 -14.64
N THR A 519 -35.87 15.50 -15.42
CA THR A 519 -36.14 14.52 -16.47
C THR A 519 -35.16 13.37 -16.36
N THR A 520 -35.66 12.14 -16.39
CA THR A 520 -34.82 10.95 -16.35
C THR A 520 -34.08 10.76 -17.68
N SER A 521 -32.81 10.36 -17.62
CA SER A 521 -32.02 10.03 -18.80
C SER A 521 -31.71 8.54 -18.83
N ALA A 522 -31.85 7.90 -19.99
CA ALA A 522 -31.41 6.51 -20.20
C ALA A 522 -29.88 6.34 -20.11
N LYS A 523 -29.11 7.44 -20.17
CA LYS A 523 -27.63 7.43 -19.99
C LYS A 523 -27.22 7.43 -18.51
N ASN A 524 -28.16 7.76 -17.63
CA ASN A 524 -27.96 7.76 -16.18
C ASN A 524 -28.51 6.46 -15.59
N LEU A 525 -28.01 6.08 -14.42
CA LEU A 525 -28.35 4.83 -13.76
C LEU A 525 -29.20 5.07 -12.52
N PHE A 526 -30.20 4.22 -12.30
CA PHE A 526 -30.96 4.24 -11.05
C PHE A 526 -30.16 3.61 -9.90
N PRO A 527 -30.34 4.10 -8.65
CA PRO A 527 -29.67 3.52 -7.49
C PRO A 527 -30.22 2.15 -7.14
N MET A 528 -29.37 1.32 -6.52
CA MET A 528 -29.77 0.21 -5.67
C MET A 528 -29.76 0.68 -4.22
N LEU A 529 -30.56 0.03 -3.38
CA LEU A 529 -30.56 0.26 -1.93
C LEU A 529 -30.00 -0.96 -1.21
N TYR A 530 -29.21 -0.72 -0.17
CA TYR A 530 -28.77 -1.74 0.77
C TYR A 530 -29.22 -1.30 2.16
N GLU A 531 -30.03 -2.12 2.85
CA GLU A 531 -30.54 -1.83 4.19
C GLU A 531 -29.53 -2.28 5.25
N GLU A 532 -29.37 -1.46 6.29
CA GLU A 532 -28.58 -1.85 7.44
C GLU A 532 -29.20 -3.05 8.16
N THR A 533 -28.40 -4.11 8.23
CA THR A 533 -28.63 -5.30 9.04
C THR A 533 -27.69 -5.25 10.23
N LYS A 534 -28.17 -5.46 11.45
CA LYS A 534 -27.27 -5.67 12.60
C LYS A 534 -26.43 -6.93 12.35
N SER A 535 -25.24 -7.02 12.96
CA SER A 535 -24.41 -8.24 12.90
C SER A 535 -25.29 -9.43 13.27
N ASN A 536 -25.17 -10.55 12.55
CA ASN A 536 -25.85 -11.81 12.90
C ASN A 536 -25.21 -12.46 14.14
N GLY A 537 -24.74 -11.66 15.11
CA GLY A 537 -24.61 -12.15 16.47
C GLY A 537 -26.01 -12.53 16.94
N ILE A 538 -26.17 -13.72 17.48
CA ILE A 538 -27.46 -14.20 18.02
C ILE A 538 -27.95 -13.16 19.04
N ALA A 539 -28.88 -12.30 18.62
CA ALA A 539 -29.30 -11.14 19.39
C ALA A 539 -30.20 -11.52 20.57
N THR A 540 -30.83 -12.70 20.52
CA THR A 540 -31.75 -13.19 21.54
C THR A 540 -31.77 -14.71 21.53
N ILE A 541 -31.48 -15.31 22.69
CA ILE A 541 -31.99 -16.64 23.02
C ILE A 541 -33.32 -16.39 23.71
N GLU A 542 -34.43 -16.65 23.03
CA GLU A 542 -35.73 -16.74 23.72
C GLU A 542 -35.69 -17.97 24.62
N VAL A 543 -35.58 -17.76 25.92
CA VAL A 543 -35.86 -18.81 26.90
C VAL A 543 -37.37 -18.79 27.11
N GLU A 544 -38.08 -19.72 26.48
CA GLU A 544 -39.49 -19.97 26.76
C GLU A 544 -39.59 -20.50 28.20
N THR A 545 -39.96 -19.64 29.16
CA THR A 545 -40.07 -19.99 30.58
C THR A 545 -41.46 -20.47 31.01
N THR A 546 -42.41 -20.54 30.08
CA THR A 546 -43.76 -21.05 30.36
C THR A 546 -43.85 -22.55 30.19
N GLY A 547 -43.83 -23.28 31.31
CA GLY A 547 -44.44 -24.61 31.41
C GLY A 547 -43.50 -25.81 31.58
N VAL A 548 -42.18 -25.65 31.61
CA VAL A 548 -41.26 -26.77 31.82
C VAL A 548 -40.33 -26.50 33.02
N ASN A 549 -40.42 -27.38 34.02
CA ASN A 549 -39.46 -27.47 35.12
C ASN A 549 -38.04 -27.48 34.55
N VAL A 550 -37.28 -26.40 34.74
CA VAL A 550 -35.89 -26.26 34.30
C VAL A 550 -34.96 -27.12 35.16
N ASN A 551 -34.97 -28.42 34.90
CA ASN A 551 -34.06 -29.39 35.44
C ASN A 551 -32.66 -29.27 34.81
N ASN A 552 -31.98 -28.14 34.98
CA ASN A 552 -30.53 -27.94 34.75
C ASN A 552 -29.94 -28.69 33.53
N ALA A 553 -30.71 -28.76 32.43
CA ALA A 553 -30.48 -29.66 31.32
C ALA A 553 -29.37 -29.10 30.42
N THR A 554 -28.52 -29.99 29.91
CA THR A 554 -27.41 -29.63 29.03
C THR A 554 -27.75 -30.08 27.61
N TYR A 555 -27.48 -29.26 26.61
CA TYR A 555 -27.75 -29.55 25.20
C TYR A 555 -26.47 -29.42 24.37
N THR A 556 -26.36 -30.15 23.27
CA THR A 556 -25.35 -29.88 22.25
C THR A 556 -25.67 -28.57 21.51
N LEU A 557 -24.72 -28.04 20.74
CA LEU A 557 -24.97 -26.89 19.86
C LEU A 557 -26.04 -27.17 18.80
N GLN A 558 -26.30 -28.44 18.49
CA GLN A 558 -27.35 -28.89 17.57
C GLN A 558 -28.70 -29.07 18.29
N GLY A 559 -28.81 -28.71 19.57
CA GLY A 559 -30.06 -28.79 20.33
C GLY A 559 -30.40 -30.18 20.87
N VAL A 560 -29.45 -31.13 20.87
CA VAL A 560 -29.67 -32.48 21.41
C VAL A 560 -29.47 -32.47 22.92
N GLN A 561 -30.47 -32.91 23.69
CA GLN A 561 -30.38 -32.98 25.15
C GLN A 561 -29.40 -34.09 25.59
N MET A 562 -28.46 -33.74 26.45
CA MET A 562 -27.49 -34.66 27.04
C MET A 562 -28.10 -35.42 28.22
N PRO A 563 -27.76 -36.71 28.41
CA PRO A 563 -28.23 -37.50 29.55
C PRO A 563 -27.80 -36.88 30.90
N GLN A 564 -28.73 -36.75 31.85
CA GLN A 564 -28.39 -36.30 33.21
C GLN A 564 -27.49 -37.32 33.93
N GLY A 565 -26.51 -36.82 34.69
CA GLY A 565 -25.64 -37.65 35.53
C GLY A 565 -24.51 -38.39 34.79
N LYS A 566 -24.33 -38.17 33.49
CA LYS A 566 -23.19 -38.69 32.73
C LYS A 566 -22.10 -37.63 32.54
N PRO A 567 -20.80 -37.99 32.60
CA PRO A 567 -19.73 -37.09 32.24
C PRO A 567 -19.90 -36.62 30.79
N LEU A 568 -19.80 -35.31 30.58
CA LEU A 568 -19.79 -34.74 29.25
C LEU A 568 -18.42 -35.02 28.60
N GLN A 569 -18.43 -35.40 27.34
CA GLN A 569 -17.19 -35.50 26.56
C GLN A 569 -16.64 -34.09 26.29
N PRO A 570 -15.32 -33.92 26.08
CA PRO A 570 -14.75 -32.63 25.70
C PRO A 570 -15.50 -32.02 24.51
N GLY A 571 -15.94 -30.78 24.66
CA GLY A 571 -16.84 -30.16 23.70
C GLY A 571 -17.56 -28.93 24.22
N ILE A 572 -18.39 -28.35 23.36
CA ILE A 572 -19.18 -27.15 23.64
C ILE A 572 -20.64 -27.55 23.83
N TYR A 573 -21.22 -27.11 24.94
CA TYR A 573 -22.62 -27.38 25.27
C TYR A 573 -23.34 -26.11 25.71
N ILE A 574 -24.67 -26.15 25.72
CA ILE A 574 -25.54 -25.12 26.28
C ILE A 574 -26.17 -25.66 27.56
N ARG A 575 -26.01 -24.96 28.67
CA ARG A 575 -26.68 -25.30 29.95
C ARG A 575 -27.23 -24.02 30.56
N ASN A 576 -28.52 -24.00 30.86
CA ASN A 576 -29.23 -22.80 31.38
C ASN A 576 -28.97 -21.54 30.54
N GLY A 577 -29.03 -21.67 29.21
CA GLY A 577 -28.79 -20.55 28.28
C GLY A 577 -27.33 -20.07 28.21
N ARG A 578 -26.39 -20.74 28.89
CA ARG A 578 -24.95 -20.39 28.84
C ARG A 578 -24.16 -21.44 28.09
N LYS A 579 -23.22 -20.97 27.27
CA LYS A 579 -22.21 -21.82 26.64
C LYS A 579 -21.23 -22.31 27.72
N ILE A 580 -21.07 -23.62 27.82
CA ILE A 580 -20.05 -24.25 28.66
C ILE A 580 -19.07 -25.01 27.78
N VAL A 581 -17.79 -24.97 28.15
CA VAL A 581 -16.73 -25.74 27.51
C VAL A 581 -16.30 -26.81 28.48
N VAL A 582 -16.44 -28.06 28.07
CA VAL A 582 -15.93 -29.22 28.80
C VAL A 582 -14.58 -29.54 28.20
N ARG A 583 -13.54 -29.59 29.02
CA ARG A 583 -12.16 -29.87 28.62
C ARG A 583 -11.74 -31.25 29.05
#